data_AF-A0A2R6AGK1-F1
#
_entry.id   AF-A0A2R6AGK1-F1
#
_cell.length_a   1.000
_cell.length_b   1.000
_cell.length_c   1.000
_cell.angle_alpha   90.00
_cell.angle_beta   90.00
_cell.angle_gamma   90.00
#
_symmetry.space_group_name_H-M   'P 1'
#
loop_
_entity.id
_entity.type
_entity.pdbx_description
1 polymer ?
#
loop_
_entity_poly.entity_id
_entity_poly.type
_entity_poly.pdbx_seq_one_letter_code
_entity_poly.pdbx_strand_id
1 'polypeptide(L)' 'MNQILEELWDNIEWEKRKVNGKKQWRLLPKYKVDIHSGKYKKKLRESLLQEWPYAAHWVDSAIKTAYSIFKS' A
#
# COMPACT_ATOMS: atom_id res chain seq x y z
N MET A 1 10.30 0.66 8.56
CA MET A 1 10.16 0.27 7.14
C MET A 1 9.18 -0.89 6.97
N ASN A 2 9.39 -2.01 7.67
CA ASN A 2 8.58 -3.23 7.51
C ASN A 2 7.08 -3.03 7.81
N GLN A 3 6.72 -2.28 8.86
CA GLN A 3 5.32 -2.03 9.22
C GLN A 3 4.48 -1.38 8.11
N ILE A 4 5.06 -0.50 7.29
CA ILE A 4 4.33 0.15 6.19
C ILE A 4 4.05 -0.83 5.07
N LEU A 5 5.02 -1.70 4.77
CA LEU A 5 4.86 -2.75 3.77
C LEU A 5 3.84 -3.79 4.23
N GLU A 6 3.90 -4.21 5.49
CA GLU A 6 2.93 -5.12 6.12
C GLU A 6 1.52 -4.55 6.04
N GLU A 7 1.31 -3.31 6.50
CA GLU A 7 0.01 -2.64 6.45
C GLU A 7 -0.55 -2.54 5.01
N LEU A 8 0.30 -2.18 4.04
CA LEU A 8 -0.14 -2.11 2.64
C LEU A 8 -0.43 -3.50 2.06
N TRP A 9 0.34 -4.52 2.43
CA TRP A 9 0.18 -5.88 1.94
C TRP A 9 -1.06 -6.57 2.53
N ASP A 10 -1.35 -6.34 3.80
CA ASP A 10 -2.55 -6.86 4.49
C ASP A 10 -3.86 -6.32 3.90
N ASN A 11 -3.79 -5.16 3.23
CA ASN A 11 -4.90 -4.55 2.50
C ASN A 11 -5.06 -5.08 1.06
N ILE A 12 -4.19 -5.99 0.60
CA ILE A 12 -4.32 -6.66 -0.69
C ILE A 12 -5.00 -8.02 -0.52
N GLU A 13 -6.01 -8.25 -1.35
CA GLU A 13 -6.56 -9.58 -1.66
C GLU A 13 -6.19 -9.96 -3.09
N TRP A 14 -6.09 -11.26 -3.36
CA TRP A 14 -5.78 -11.75 -4.70
C TRP A 14 -7.03 -12.34 -5.34
N GLU A 15 -7.51 -11.71 -6.40
CA GLU A 15 -8.65 -12.19 -7.16
C GLU A 15 -8.18 -12.91 -8.43
N LYS A 16 -8.64 -14.15 -8.65
CA LYS A 16 -8.33 -14.90 -9.86
C LYS A 16 -9.26 -14.47 -10.99
N ARG A 17 -8.73 -13.81 -12.01
CA ARG A 17 -9.46 -13.41 -13.22
C ARG A 17 -8.97 -14.13 -14.47
N LYS A 18 -9.91 -14.51 -15.33
CA LYS A 18 -9.59 -15.09 -16.63
C LYS A 18 -9.17 -13.97 -17.59
N VAL A 19 -8.08 -14.17 -18.32
CA VAL A 19 -7.67 -13.20 -19.35
C VAL A 19 -8.60 -13.35 -20.54
N ASN A 20 -9.23 -12.25 -20.96
CA ASN A 20 -10.18 -12.29 -22.05
C ASN A 20 -9.52 -12.84 -23.33
N GLY A 21 -10.18 -13.78 -24.01
CA GLY A 21 -9.65 -14.43 -25.21
C GLY A 21 -8.49 -15.42 -25.01
N LYS A 22 -8.06 -15.72 -23.77
CA LYS A 22 -6.98 -16.70 -23.49
C LYS A 22 -7.44 -17.79 -22.51
N LYS A 23 -6.76 -18.95 -22.54
CA LYS A 23 -6.93 -20.03 -21.54
C LYS A 23 -6.19 -19.77 -20.22
N GLN A 24 -5.59 -18.59 -20.06
CA GLN A 24 -4.76 -18.21 -18.92
C GLN A 24 -5.59 -17.51 -17.83
N TRP A 25 -5.20 -17.75 -16.59
CA TRP A 25 -5.69 -17.05 -15.41
C TRP A 25 -4.61 -16.12 -14.85
N ARG A 26 -5.02 -14.98 -14.29
CA ARG A 26 -4.16 -14.05 -13.58
C ARG A 26 -4.71 -13.80 -12.19
N LEU A 27 -3.83 -13.68 -11.22
CA LEU A 27 -4.15 -13.10 -9.92
C LEU A 27 -4.00 -11.59 -10.07
N LEU A 28 -5.05 -10.84 -9.81
CA LEU A 28 -5.02 -9.39 -9.77
C LEU A 28 -5.22 -8.94 -8.32
N PRO A 29 -4.46 -7.94 -7.86
CA PRO A 29 -4.68 -7.37 -6.55
C PRO A 29 -6.03 -6.66 -6.53
N LYS A 30 -6.79 -6.94 -5.48
CA LYS A 30 -8.01 -6.24 -5.09
C LYS A 30 -7.73 -5.60 -3.74
N TYR A 31 -7.92 -4.30 -3.63
CA TYR A 31 -7.65 -3.58 -2.39
C TYR A 31 -8.89 -3.57 -1.49
N LYS A 32 -8.72 -3.95 -0.22
CA LYS A 32 -9.80 -3.91 0.81
C LYS A 32 -10.23 -2.47 1.12
N VAL A 33 -9.30 -1.53 1.00
CA VAL A 33 -9.47 -0.10 1.19
C VAL A 33 -8.83 0.65 0.04
N ASP A 34 -9.23 1.91 -0.18
CA ASP A 34 -8.55 2.75 -1.17
C ASP A 34 -7.19 3.23 -0.63
N ILE A 35 -6.19 2.35 -0.73
CA ILE A 35 -4.80 2.63 -0.33
C ILE A 35 -4.17 3.77 -1.13
N HIS A 36 -4.72 4.14 -2.29
CA HIS A 36 -4.21 5.22 -3.12
C HIS A 36 -4.82 6.58 -2.75
N SER A 37 -5.92 6.60 -1.99
CA SER A 37 -6.55 7.82 -1.53
C SER A 37 -5.62 8.69 -0.67
N GLY A 38 -5.74 10.00 -0.84
CA GLY A 38 -5.05 10.96 0.02
C GLY A 38 -5.45 10.84 1.49
N LYS A 39 -6.72 10.47 1.77
CA LYS A 39 -7.23 10.25 3.13
C LYS A 39 -6.53 9.07 3.82
N TYR A 40 -6.38 7.95 3.11
CA TYR A 40 -5.68 6.78 3.65
C TYR A 40 -4.21 7.10 3.92
N LYS A 41 -3.52 7.72 2.95
CA LYS A 41 -2.11 8.13 3.11
C LYS A 41 -1.89 9.05 4.31
N LYS A 42 -2.79 10.01 4.51
CA LYS A 42 -2.74 10.92 5.67
C LYS A 42 -2.93 10.16 6.98
N LYS A 43 -3.93 9.28 7.07
CA LYS A 43 -4.19 8.47 8.26
C LYS A 43 -3.01 7.55 8.60
N LEU A 44 -2.42 6.91 7.59
CA LEU A 44 -1.24 6.05 7.73
C LEU A 44 -0.02 6.86 8.21
N ARG A 45 0.18 8.06 7.68
CA ARG A 45 1.26 8.95 8.13
C ARG A 45 1.07 9.37 9.59
N GLU A 46 -0.16 9.74 9.98
CA GLU A 46 -0.50 10.15 11.35
C GLU A 46 -0.34 9.00 12.34
N SER A 47 -0.74 7.77 11.98
CA SER A 47 -0.58 6.59 12.84
C SER A 47 0.89 6.21 13.06
N LEU A 48 1.76 6.48 12.10
CA LEU A 48 3.20 6.20 12.18
C LEU A 48 4.00 7.30 12.91
N LEU A 49 3.49 8.54 12.91
CA LEU A 49 4.18 9.67 13.51
C LEU A 49 4.17 9.65 15.04
N GLN A 50 3.18 9.00 15.69
CA GLN A 50 3.05 8.79 17.15
C GLN A 50 3.75 9.86 18.02
N GLU A 51 3.34 11.13 17.87
CA GLU A 51 3.85 12.28 18.65
C GLU A 51 5.34 12.63 18.47
N TRP A 52 5.98 12.14 17.40
CA TRP A 52 7.39 12.41 17.09
C TRP A 52 7.54 13.34 15.88
N PRO A 53 7.37 14.67 16.06
CA PRO A 53 7.33 15.63 14.95
C PRO A 53 8.64 15.69 14.15
N TYR A 54 9.78 15.43 14.80
CA TYR A 54 11.09 15.42 14.14
C TYR A 54 11.29 14.24 13.17
N ALA A 55 10.48 13.19 13.29
CA ALA A 55 10.58 11.99 12.44
C ALA A 55 9.83 12.11 11.11
N ALA A 56 9.11 13.20 10.86
CA ALA A 56 8.23 13.36 9.70
C ALA A 56 8.92 13.06 8.36
N HIS A 57 10.12 13.58 8.14
CA HIS A 57 10.85 13.37 6.90
C HIS A 57 11.27 11.91 6.68
N TRP A 58 11.57 11.17 7.75
CA TRP A 58 11.87 9.74 7.69
C TRP A 58 10.62 8.92 7.37
N VAL A 59 9.49 9.23 8.02
CA VAL A 59 8.20 8.57 7.76
C VAL A 59 7.76 8.79 6.31
N ASP A 60 7.86 10.04 5.83
CA ASP A 60 7.49 10.38 4.46
C ASP A 60 8.38 9.65 3.44
N SER A 61 9.68 9.51 3.73
CA SER A 61 10.61 8.75 2.88
C SER A 61 10.27 7.26 2.86
N ALA A 62 9.94 6.66 4.03
CA ALA A 62 9.57 5.26 4.12
C ALA A 62 8.24 4.96 3.39
N ILE A 63 7.24 5.83 3.54
CA ILE A 63 5.97 5.75 2.79
C ILE A 63 6.24 5.82 1.29
N LYS A 64 7.04 6.79 0.83
CA LYS A 64 7.37 6.95 -0.60
C LYS A 64 8.01 5.68 -1.16
N THR A 65 8.97 5.10 -0.45
CA THR A 65 9.64 3.86 -0.87
C THR A 65 8.65 2.68 -0.92
N ALA A 66 7.78 2.53 0.09
CA ALA A 66 6.77 1.48 0.10
C ALA A 66 5.81 1.58 -1.10
N TYR A 67 5.28 2.77 -1.40
CA TYR A 67 4.42 2.96 -2.57
C TYR A 67 5.17 2.79 -3.91
N SER A 68 6.47 3.09 -3.96
CA SER A 68 7.28 2.83 -5.14
C SER A 68 7.38 1.33 -5.44
N ILE A 69 7.57 0.50 -4.40
CA ILE A 69 7.61 -0.96 -4.54
C ILE A 69 6.28 -1.50 -5.09
N PHE A 70 5.14 -0.96 -4.63
CA PHE A 70 3.81 -1.39 -5.06
C PHE A 70 3.42 -0.91 -6.47
N LYS A 71 4.10 0.11 -7.01
CA LYS A 71 3.86 0.62 -8.36
C LYS A 71 4.69 -0.12 -9.42
N SER A 72 5.73 -0.84 -9.01
CA SER A 72 6.68 -1.56 -9.90
C SER A 72 6.12 -2.85 -10.48
#